data_AF-A0A662SPK4-F1
#
_entry.id   AF-A0A662SPK4-F1
#
_cell.length_a   1.000
_cell.length_b   1.000
_cell.length_c   1.000
_cell.angle_alpha   90.00
_cell.angle_beta   90.00
_cell.angle_gamma   90.00
#
_symmetry.space_group_name_H-M   'P 1'
#
loop_
_entity.id
_entity.type
_entity.pdbx_description
1 polymer ?
#
loop_
_entity_poly.entity_id
_entity_poly.type
_entity_poly.pdbx_seq_one_letter_code
_entity_poly.pdbx_strand_id
1 'polypeptide(L)'
;MSWAGLPGRDCGLCGAPSCAAALRIASAGLMDPGSCPFVDKIPAVRPWIARPAPPSVVTPCPSDGRLAEASLSLVFGEARFSPVDPLIAREMLEAWGIDSKVTLRGQLVVGEGPQLRIHLFGSGRLVVRSRRGREGTAEFAVRVGRVLSPAVVCQREGLSEAESAAGWGGSPEIPCSPGLGRYVGLSRIGSTVGDLLREDGALAEAVRSLRSGETWGALAEAASRLERGDPSGLWLAGLALEVERCLRADPGREHFDLVVEALSGADVEAEAEERAEEARSIRDPEEAARALRPALAALAIVRSLSRRL
;
A
#
# COMPACT_ATOMS: atom_id res chain seq x y z
N MET A 1 9.56 -21.22 -10.03
CA MET A 1 9.31 -19.97 -10.80
C MET A 1 9.89 -18.76 -10.04
N SER A 2 10.13 -17.62 -10.69
CA SER A 2 10.58 -16.40 -9.99
C SER A 2 9.36 -15.63 -9.44
N TRP A 3 9.49 -15.05 -8.25
CA TRP A 3 8.49 -14.18 -7.63
C TRP A 3 7.99 -13.04 -8.54
N ALA A 4 8.80 -12.64 -9.52
CA ALA A 4 8.48 -11.60 -10.50
C ALA A 4 7.47 -12.05 -11.59
N GLY A 5 7.07 -13.33 -11.60
CA GLY A 5 6.18 -13.94 -12.58
C GLY A 5 4.83 -14.40 -12.04
N LEU A 6 4.42 -13.96 -10.84
CA LEU A 6 3.09 -14.23 -10.28
C LEU A 6 2.20 -12.96 -10.26
N PRO A 7 1.98 -12.27 -11.41
CA PRO A 7 0.99 -11.20 -11.44
C PRO A 7 -0.39 -11.81 -11.14
N GLY A 8 -0.98 -11.41 -10.00
CA GLY A 8 -2.34 -11.78 -9.62
C GLY A 8 -2.49 -12.91 -8.61
N ARG A 9 -1.40 -13.56 -8.13
CA ARG A 9 -1.52 -14.52 -7.02
C ARG A 9 -1.35 -13.82 -5.68
N ASP A 10 -2.16 -14.24 -4.72
CA ASP A 10 -1.99 -13.90 -3.33
C ASP A 10 -0.88 -14.77 -2.70
N CYS A 11 -0.02 -14.15 -1.90
CA CYS A 11 1.04 -14.82 -1.14
C CYS A 11 0.69 -14.96 0.35
N GLY A 12 -0.60 -14.92 0.72
CA GLY A 12 -1.09 -15.21 2.07
C GLY A 12 -0.62 -16.58 2.60
N LEU A 13 -0.57 -17.60 1.74
CA LEU A 13 0.01 -18.92 2.07
C LEU A 13 1.50 -18.88 2.44
N CYS A 14 2.20 -17.80 2.10
CA CYS A 14 3.59 -17.57 2.44
C CYS A 14 3.75 -16.69 3.68
N GLY A 15 2.66 -16.40 4.39
CA GLY A 15 2.65 -15.58 5.61
C GLY A 15 2.89 -14.09 5.34
N ALA A 16 2.57 -13.58 4.14
CA ALA A 16 2.74 -12.18 3.80
C ALA A 16 1.50 -11.58 3.13
N PRO A 17 1.26 -10.26 3.27
CA PRO A 17 0.07 -9.60 2.72
C PRO A 17 0.01 -9.61 1.19
N SER A 18 1.16 -9.68 0.52
CA SER A 18 1.30 -9.68 -0.93
C SER A 18 2.57 -10.38 -1.35
N CYS A 19 2.64 -10.81 -2.61
CA CYS A 19 3.86 -11.40 -3.17
C CYS A 19 5.01 -10.39 -3.26
N ALA A 20 4.70 -9.09 -3.40
CA ALA A 20 5.71 -8.04 -3.35
C ALA A 20 6.33 -7.90 -1.95
N ALA A 21 5.51 -7.97 -0.89
CA ALA A 21 5.98 -7.98 0.49
C ALA A 21 6.80 -9.24 0.80
N ALA A 22 6.28 -10.41 0.45
CA ALA A 22 6.98 -11.67 0.64
C ALA A 22 8.34 -11.70 -0.08
N LEU A 23 8.40 -11.25 -1.33
CA LEU A 23 9.66 -11.11 -2.06
C LEU A 23 10.63 -10.14 -1.36
N ARG A 24 10.15 -8.99 -0.88
CA ARG A 24 10.97 -8.01 -0.16
C ARG A 24 11.58 -8.62 1.11
N ILE A 25 10.78 -9.31 1.90
CA ILE A 25 11.18 -9.91 3.18
C ILE A 25 12.11 -11.11 2.96
N ALA A 26 11.78 -12.00 2.02
CA ALA A 26 12.63 -13.14 1.64
C ALA A 26 13.98 -12.69 1.07
N SER A 27 13.99 -11.66 0.22
CA SER A 27 15.24 -11.07 -0.32
C SER A 27 16.11 -10.42 0.75
N ALA A 28 15.57 -10.13 1.93
CA ALA A 28 16.31 -9.62 3.08
C ALA A 28 16.75 -10.74 4.06
N GLY A 29 16.47 -12.01 3.75
CA GLY A 29 16.76 -13.16 4.61
C GLY A 29 15.89 -13.21 5.88
N LEU A 30 14.75 -12.53 5.88
CA LEU A 30 13.83 -12.43 7.03
C LEU A 30 12.66 -13.42 6.99
N MET A 31 12.55 -14.19 5.91
CA MET A 31 11.53 -15.22 5.71
C MET A 31 12.21 -16.45 5.13
N ASP A 32 11.93 -17.62 5.69
CA ASP A 32 12.38 -18.89 5.11
C ASP A 32 11.57 -19.17 3.83
N PRO A 33 12.19 -19.16 2.65
CA PRO A 33 11.47 -19.39 1.40
C PRO A 33 10.84 -20.77 1.31
N GLY A 34 11.34 -21.76 2.09
CA GLY A 34 10.79 -23.11 2.16
C GLY A 34 9.40 -23.19 2.80
N SER A 35 8.97 -22.14 3.49
CA SER A 35 7.62 -22.03 4.06
C SER A 35 6.54 -21.64 3.02
N CYS A 36 6.95 -21.20 1.82
CA CYS A 36 6.02 -20.73 0.80
C CYS A 36 5.79 -21.83 -0.25
N PRO A 37 4.55 -22.34 -0.43
CA PRO A 37 4.27 -23.45 -1.33
C PRO A 37 4.47 -23.12 -2.82
N PHE A 38 4.75 -21.84 -3.14
CA PHE A 38 4.92 -21.34 -4.50
C PHE A 38 6.38 -21.12 -4.92
N VAL A 39 7.36 -21.46 -4.07
CA VAL A 39 8.77 -21.12 -4.29
C VAL A 39 9.59 -22.34 -4.67
N ASP A 40 10.04 -22.38 -5.92
CA ASP A 40 11.08 -23.33 -6.35
C ASP A 40 12.51 -22.77 -6.23
N LYS A 41 12.66 -21.43 -6.09
CA LYS A 41 13.97 -20.75 -6.06
C LYS A 41 13.99 -19.55 -5.12
N ILE A 42 14.96 -19.56 -4.21
CA ILE A 42 15.26 -18.44 -3.33
C ILE A 42 15.80 -17.28 -4.19
N PRO A 43 15.13 -16.11 -4.21
CA PRO A 43 15.67 -14.94 -4.91
C PRO A 43 17.00 -14.54 -4.27
N ALA A 44 18.01 -14.26 -5.09
CA ALA A 44 19.30 -13.81 -4.60
C ALA A 44 19.13 -12.51 -3.81
N VAL A 45 19.59 -12.51 -2.56
CA VAL A 45 19.66 -11.32 -1.70
C VAL A 45 20.46 -10.26 -2.44
N ARG A 46 19.79 -9.19 -2.86
CA ARG A 46 20.45 -7.98 -3.37
C ARG A 46 20.14 -6.85 -2.42
N PRO A 47 21.16 -6.25 -1.77
CA PRO A 47 20.93 -5.07 -0.95
C PRO A 47 20.35 -3.98 -1.84
N TRP A 48 19.21 -3.42 -1.42
CA TRP A 48 18.73 -2.20 -2.04
C TRP A 48 19.62 -1.07 -1.54
N ILE A 49 20.14 -0.24 -2.44
CA ILE A 49 20.97 0.91 -2.05
C ILE A 49 20.35 2.12 -2.72
N ALA A 50 19.44 2.77 -2.00
CA ALA A 50 18.89 4.06 -2.37
C ALA A 50 19.19 5.04 -1.24
N ARG A 51 19.68 6.23 -1.62
CA ARG A 51 19.87 7.34 -0.69
C ARG A 51 18.87 8.45 -1.02
N PRO A 52 18.35 9.16 0.00
CA PRO A 52 17.46 10.28 -0.22
C PRO A 52 18.14 11.34 -1.09
N ALA A 53 17.47 11.75 -2.17
CA ALA A 53 17.88 12.93 -2.93
C ALA A 53 17.20 14.18 -2.36
N PRO A 54 17.90 15.33 -2.25
CA PRO A 54 17.27 16.56 -1.81
C PRO A 54 16.15 16.98 -2.79
N PRO A 55 15.04 17.52 -2.29
CA PRO A 55 14.02 18.11 -3.13
C PRO A 55 14.62 19.15 -4.08
N SER A 56 14.17 19.13 -5.33
CA SER A 56 14.59 20.12 -6.32
C SER A 56 13.44 20.46 -7.24
N VAL A 57 13.46 21.69 -7.76
CA VAL A 57 12.54 22.13 -8.79
C VAL A 57 13.36 22.80 -9.89
N VAL A 58 13.08 22.46 -11.13
CA VAL A 58 13.75 23.02 -12.32
C VAL A 58 12.72 23.49 -13.33
N THR A 59 13.10 24.48 -14.13
CA THR A 59 12.32 24.95 -15.28
C THR A 59 13.01 24.41 -16.53
N PRO A 60 12.58 23.24 -17.05
CA PRO A 60 13.34 22.54 -18.11
C PRO A 60 13.35 23.30 -19.44
N CYS A 61 12.42 24.24 -19.63
CA CYS A 61 12.33 25.07 -20.83
C CYS A 61 12.25 26.55 -20.41
N PRO A 62 13.35 27.33 -20.49
CA PRO A 62 13.34 28.74 -20.09
C PRO A 62 12.33 29.61 -20.84
N SER A 63 11.98 29.24 -22.08
CA SER A 63 10.98 29.94 -22.88
C SER A 63 9.52 29.63 -22.49
N ASP A 64 9.27 28.58 -21.71
CA ASP A 64 7.95 28.26 -21.15
C ASP A 64 8.01 28.35 -19.63
N GLY A 65 7.81 29.56 -19.09
CA GLY A 65 7.80 29.81 -17.66
C GLY A 65 6.72 29.07 -16.87
N ARG A 66 5.75 28.43 -17.55
CA ARG A 66 4.73 27.60 -16.90
C ARG A 66 5.18 26.16 -16.72
N LEU A 67 6.10 25.65 -17.53
CA LEU A 67 6.57 24.28 -17.42
C LEU A 67 7.63 24.17 -16.32
N ALA A 68 7.36 23.36 -15.30
CA ALA A 68 8.33 23.02 -14.28
C ALA A 68 8.35 21.52 -14.00
N GLU A 69 9.45 21.07 -13.41
CA GLU A 69 9.64 19.72 -12.92
C GLU A 69 10.12 19.78 -11.48
N ALA A 70 9.38 19.12 -10.59
CA ALA A 70 9.74 18.93 -9.20
C ALA A 70 10.18 17.48 -8.98
N SER A 71 11.29 17.30 -8.25
CA SER A 71 11.82 16.01 -7.85
C SER A 71 11.80 15.91 -6.33
N LEU A 72 11.21 14.85 -5.81
CA LEU A 72 11.12 14.51 -4.38
C LEU A 72 11.70 13.11 -4.15
N SER A 73 12.09 12.82 -2.90
CA SER A 73 12.49 11.49 -2.47
C SER A 73 11.47 10.96 -1.46
N LEU A 74 10.86 9.83 -1.75
CA LEU A 74 10.04 9.05 -0.80
C LEU A 74 10.90 8.10 0.05
N VAL A 75 12.23 8.13 -0.13
CA VAL A 75 13.20 7.48 0.75
C VAL A 75 13.72 8.51 1.75
N PHE A 76 13.75 8.13 3.03
CA PHE A 76 14.07 9.03 4.15
C PHE A 76 15.36 8.69 4.92
N GLY A 77 16.05 7.62 4.51
CA GLY A 77 17.32 7.15 5.08
C GLY A 77 17.99 6.12 4.16
N GLU A 78 18.95 5.33 4.65
CA GLU A 78 19.43 4.18 3.89
C GLU A 78 18.32 3.12 3.80
N ALA A 79 17.91 2.80 2.58
CA ALA A 79 16.84 1.84 2.35
C ALA A 79 17.38 0.40 2.51
N ARG A 80 16.78 -0.38 3.41
CA ARG A 80 17.04 -1.82 3.55
C ARG A 80 16.27 -2.63 2.49
N PHE A 81 15.07 -2.18 2.16
CA PHE A 81 14.16 -2.81 1.21
C PHE A 81 13.97 -1.91 -0.01
N SER A 82 13.36 -2.45 -1.08
CA SER A 82 12.79 -1.60 -2.13
C SER A 82 11.84 -0.58 -1.47
N PRO A 83 12.04 0.73 -1.65
CA PRO A 83 11.37 1.78 -0.88
C PRO A 83 9.93 2.03 -1.29
N VAL A 84 9.51 1.51 -2.44
CA VAL A 84 8.15 1.67 -2.95
C VAL A 84 7.63 0.37 -3.53
N ASP A 85 6.34 0.12 -3.33
CA ASP A 85 5.56 -0.92 -3.98
C ASP A 85 4.90 -0.36 -5.26
N PRO A 86 5.36 -0.77 -6.46
CA PRO A 86 4.90 -0.16 -7.71
C PRO A 86 3.45 -0.50 -8.04
N LEU A 87 2.90 -1.61 -7.51
CA LEU A 87 1.51 -1.99 -7.76
C LEU A 87 0.58 -1.11 -6.94
N ILE A 88 0.86 -0.94 -5.65
CA ILE A 88 0.08 -0.04 -4.79
C ILE A 88 0.16 1.40 -5.32
N ALA A 89 1.33 1.85 -5.78
CA ALA A 89 1.48 3.17 -6.38
C ALA A 89 0.59 3.36 -7.63
N ARG A 90 0.46 2.33 -8.47
CA ARG A 90 -0.44 2.35 -9.62
C ARG A 90 -1.90 2.45 -9.18
N GLU A 91 -2.35 1.56 -8.29
CA GLU A 91 -3.73 1.56 -7.78
C GLU A 91 -4.11 2.93 -7.18
N MET A 92 -3.20 3.55 -6.41
CA MET A 92 -3.44 4.86 -5.82
C MET A 92 -3.53 6.00 -6.86
N LEU A 93 -2.73 5.95 -7.93
CA LEU A 93 -2.83 6.94 -9.00
C LEU A 93 -4.14 6.79 -9.77
N GLU A 94 -4.53 5.57 -10.10
CA GLU A 94 -5.77 5.31 -10.80
C GLU A 94 -6.98 5.71 -9.94
N ALA A 95 -6.96 5.39 -8.63
CA ALA A 95 -8.00 5.80 -7.68
C ALA A 95 -8.10 7.32 -7.53
N TRP A 96 -6.99 8.04 -7.73
CA TRP A 96 -6.95 9.50 -7.78
C TRP A 96 -7.36 10.08 -9.14
N GLY A 97 -7.74 9.23 -10.10
CA GLY A 97 -8.18 9.64 -11.44
C GLY A 97 -7.03 9.95 -12.40
N ILE A 98 -5.84 9.40 -12.16
CA ILE A 98 -4.68 9.52 -13.06
C ILE A 98 -4.43 8.19 -13.75
N ASP A 99 -4.53 8.20 -15.07
CA ASP A 99 -4.15 7.06 -15.90
C ASP A 99 -2.69 6.70 -15.63
N SER A 100 -2.45 5.45 -15.27
CA SER A 100 -1.12 5.02 -14.87
C SER A 100 -0.73 3.64 -15.38
N LYS A 101 0.57 3.37 -15.39
CA LYS A 101 1.13 2.08 -15.80
C LYS A 101 2.44 1.80 -15.09
N VAL A 102 2.71 0.51 -14.89
CA VAL A 102 3.99 0.02 -14.38
C VAL A 102 4.83 -0.46 -15.56
N THR A 103 6.07 0.01 -15.63
CA THR A 103 7.03 -0.27 -16.72
C THR A 103 8.38 -0.72 -16.16
N LEU A 104 9.33 -1.04 -17.04
CA LEU A 104 10.70 -1.44 -16.67
C LEU A 104 10.73 -2.58 -15.64
N ARG A 105 9.89 -3.60 -15.83
CA ARG A 105 9.77 -4.76 -14.92
C ARG A 105 9.47 -4.37 -13.46
N GLY A 106 8.58 -3.39 -13.26
CA GLY A 106 8.20 -2.93 -11.91
C GLY A 106 9.07 -1.79 -11.36
N GLN A 107 10.05 -1.29 -12.11
CA GLN A 107 10.99 -0.28 -11.63
C GLN A 107 10.55 1.16 -11.89
N LEU A 108 9.46 1.37 -12.62
CA LEU A 108 8.95 2.71 -12.92
C LEU A 108 7.43 2.70 -13.04
N VAL A 109 6.77 3.49 -12.20
CA VAL A 109 5.35 3.83 -12.34
C VAL A 109 5.25 5.17 -13.05
N VAL A 110 4.43 5.21 -14.10
CA VAL A 110 4.19 6.41 -14.90
C VAL A 110 2.72 6.78 -14.78
N GLY A 111 2.43 7.99 -14.31
CA GLY A 111 1.09 8.60 -14.36
C GLY A 111 1.05 9.72 -15.39
N GLU A 112 0.02 9.78 -16.22
CA GLU A 112 -0.09 10.75 -17.31
C GLU A 112 -1.44 11.47 -17.28
N GLY A 113 -1.43 12.75 -17.63
CA GLY A 113 -2.62 13.57 -17.85
C GLY A 113 -2.31 14.72 -18.83
N PRO A 114 -3.30 15.48 -19.29
CA PRO A 114 -3.15 16.45 -20.38
C PRO A 114 -2.01 17.48 -20.20
N GLN A 115 -1.66 17.81 -18.97
CA GLN A 115 -0.60 18.76 -18.63
C GLN A 115 0.25 18.29 -17.45
N LEU A 116 0.26 16.98 -17.20
CA LEU A 116 0.86 16.38 -16.03
C LEU A 116 1.58 15.10 -16.40
N ARG A 117 2.79 14.92 -15.88
CA ARG A 117 3.49 13.65 -15.91
C ARG A 117 4.09 13.35 -14.55
N ILE A 118 3.87 12.13 -14.07
CA ILE A 118 4.38 11.62 -12.81
C ILE A 118 5.27 10.41 -13.14
N HIS A 119 6.48 10.40 -12.61
CA HIS A 119 7.40 9.26 -12.64
C HIS A 119 7.78 8.90 -11.22
N LEU A 120 7.39 7.71 -10.78
CA LEU A 120 7.86 7.11 -9.53
C LEU A 120 8.83 5.98 -9.86
N PHE A 121 10.10 6.18 -9.54
CA PHE A 121 11.13 5.18 -9.73
C PHE A 121 11.14 4.20 -8.55
N GLY A 122 11.51 2.94 -8.81
CA GLY A 122 11.69 1.91 -7.78
C GLY A 122 12.69 2.32 -6.69
N SER A 123 13.57 3.28 -6.97
CA SER A 123 14.46 3.91 -5.98
C SER A 123 13.74 4.84 -5.00
N GLY A 124 12.42 5.04 -5.11
CA GLY A 124 11.63 5.96 -4.31
C GLY A 124 11.74 7.42 -4.76
N ARG A 125 12.43 7.70 -5.87
CA ARG A 125 12.45 9.04 -6.46
C ARG A 125 11.12 9.31 -7.15
N LEU A 126 10.48 10.43 -6.79
CA LEU A 126 9.27 10.94 -7.42
C LEU A 126 9.63 12.16 -8.26
N VAL A 127 9.28 12.14 -9.53
CA VAL A 127 9.44 13.28 -10.45
C VAL A 127 8.07 13.67 -10.98
N VAL A 128 7.71 14.93 -10.83
CA VAL A 128 6.42 15.48 -11.24
C VAL A 128 6.67 16.66 -12.15
N ARG A 129 6.20 16.56 -13.39
CA ARG A 129 6.30 17.61 -14.40
C ARG A 129 4.91 18.15 -14.69
N SER A 130 4.74 19.46 -14.60
CA SER A 130 3.44 20.10 -14.85
C SER A 130 3.57 21.49 -15.46
N ARG A 131 2.47 22.00 -16.03
CA ARG A 131 2.39 23.39 -16.54
C ARG A 131 1.84 24.40 -15.50
N ARG A 132 1.99 24.11 -14.20
CA ARG A 132 1.50 24.94 -13.09
C ARG A 132 2.51 26.01 -12.63
N GLY A 133 3.61 26.18 -13.34
CA GLY A 133 4.75 27.00 -12.90
C GLY A 133 5.57 26.31 -11.80
N ARG A 134 6.64 26.97 -11.35
CA ARG A 134 7.61 26.42 -10.41
C ARG A 134 6.99 26.08 -9.04
N GLU A 135 6.33 27.05 -8.41
CA GLU A 135 5.71 26.89 -7.10
C GLU A 135 4.54 25.90 -7.14
N GLY A 136 3.62 26.08 -8.10
CA GLY A 136 2.47 25.18 -8.26
C GLY A 136 2.87 23.73 -8.57
N THR A 137 3.99 23.50 -9.26
CA THR A 137 4.51 22.13 -9.49
C THR A 137 5.12 21.55 -8.21
N ALA A 138 5.81 22.36 -7.41
CA ALA A 138 6.36 21.91 -6.14
C ALA A 138 5.26 21.46 -5.17
N GLU A 139 4.22 22.30 -4.99
CA GLU A 139 3.05 21.98 -4.17
C GLU A 139 2.30 20.75 -4.68
N PHE A 140 2.14 20.64 -6.01
CA PHE A 140 1.50 19.49 -6.62
C PHE A 140 2.31 18.21 -6.41
N ALA A 141 3.64 18.28 -6.47
CA ALA A 141 4.50 17.13 -6.19
C ALA A 141 4.37 16.63 -4.75
N VAL A 142 4.20 17.55 -3.78
CA VAL A 142 3.92 17.18 -2.38
C VAL A 142 2.58 16.43 -2.28
N ARG A 143 1.53 16.93 -2.92
CA ARG A 143 0.22 16.24 -2.97
C ARG A 143 0.30 14.85 -3.59
N VAL A 144 1.00 14.72 -4.71
CA VAL A 144 1.26 13.42 -5.35
C VAL A 144 2.01 12.49 -4.39
N GLY A 145 3.01 13.02 -3.67
CA GLY A 145 3.74 12.27 -2.64
C GLY A 145 2.85 11.78 -1.50
N ARG A 146 1.82 12.54 -1.11
CA ARG A 146 0.81 12.08 -0.13
C ARG A 146 -0.06 10.97 -0.69
N VAL A 147 -0.60 11.14 -1.89
CA VAL A 147 -1.45 10.12 -2.54
C VAL A 147 -0.69 8.81 -2.76
N LEU A 148 0.61 8.89 -3.07
CA LEU A 148 1.49 7.73 -3.24
C LEU A 148 2.03 7.17 -1.93
N SER A 149 1.75 7.79 -0.77
CA SER A 149 2.27 7.33 0.52
C SER A 149 1.89 5.89 0.90
N PRO A 150 0.71 5.32 0.55
CA PRO A 150 0.40 3.91 0.81
C PRO A 150 1.40 2.93 0.17
N ALA A 151 2.05 3.34 -0.92
CA ALA A 151 3.04 2.54 -1.63
C ALA A 151 4.44 2.60 -1.00
N VAL A 152 4.72 3.58 -0.13
CA VAL A 152 6.02 3.72 0.53
C VAL A 152 6.25 2.53 1.46
N VAL A 153 7.48 2.01 1.53
CA VAL A 153 7.80 0.81 2.31
C VAL A 153 8.39 1.18 3.67
N CYS A 154 7.73 0.69 4.73
CA CYS A 154 8.19 0.68 6.12
C CYS A 154 9.54 -0.04 6.21
N GLN A 155 10.65 0.70 6.31
CA GLN A 155 12.00 0.11 6.28
C GLN A 155 12.33 -0.78 7.49
N ARG A 156 11.52 -0.73 8.56
CA ARG A 156 11.61 -1.63 9.71
C ARG A 156 11.00 -3.00 9.45
N GLU A 157 9.93 -3.07 8.66
CA GLU A 157 9.08 -4.25 8.52
C GLU A 157 9.16 -4.89 7.13
N GLY A 158 9.60 -4.12 6.13
CA GLY A 158 9.58 -4.57 4.74
C GLY A 158 8.18 -4.67 4.16
N LEU A 159 7.18 -4.02 4.78
CA LEU A 159 5.79 -3.87 4.34
C LEU A 159 5.53 -2.47 3.79
N SER A 160 4.59 -2.30 2.87
CA SER A 160 4.16 -0.94 2.49
C SER A 160 3.42 -0.25 3.64
N GLU A 161 3.27 1.08 3.58
CA GLU A 161 2.46 1.85 4.54
C GLU A 161 1.02 1.34 4.56
N ALA A 162 0.42 1.06 3.40
CA ALA A 162 -0.91 0.48 3.33
C ALA A 162 -0.97 -0.91 3.98
N GLU A 163 0.02 -1.78 3.71
CA GLU A 163 0.07 -3.13 4.29
C GLU A 163 0.26 -3.09 5.80
N SER A 164 1.17 -2.24 6.28
CA SER A 164 1.33 -2.03 7.71
C SER A 164 0.02 -1.48 8.28
N ALA A 165 -0.52 -0.38 7.74
CA ALA A 165 -1.75 0.25 8.21
C ALA A 165 -2.96 -0.70 8.25
N ALA A 166 -3.06 -1.64 7.31
CA ALA A 166 -4.09 -2.69 7.27
C ALA A 166 -3.96 -3.73 8.39
N GLY A 167 -2.89 -3.68 9.21
CA GLY A 167 -2.72 -4.52 10.39
C GLY A 167 -1.67 -5.63 10.27
N TRP A 168 -1.01 -5.77 9.11
CA TRP A 168 0.02 -6.82 8.91
C TRP A 168 1.35 -6.53 9.60
N GLY A 169 1.65 -5.26 9.86
CA GLY A 169 2.86 -4.84 10.57
C GLY A 169 2.75 -4.95 12.09
N GLY A 170 3.88 -4.75 12.78
CA GLY A 170 3.90 -4.58 14.25
C GLY A 170 3.87 -3.12 14.69
N SER A 171 3.87 -2.18 13.74
CA SER A 171 3.92 -0.74 14.04
C SER A 171 2.61 -0.26 14.67
N PRO A 172 2.65 0.31 15.89
CA PRO A 172 1.42 0.75 16.58
C PRO A 172 0.86 2.07 16.02
N GLU A 173 1.61 2.73 15.14
CA GLU A 173 1.33 4.07 14.65
C GLU A 173 1.34 4.12 13.12
N ILE A 174 0.49 4.97 12.56
CA ILE A 174 0.37 5.25 11.12
C ILE A 174 0.64 6.76 10.93
N PRO A 175 1.53 7.18 10.01
CA PRO A 175 2.41 6.36 9.19
C PRO A 175 3.50 5.64 10.02
N CYS A 176 3.95 4.50 9.51
CA CYS A 176 5.09 3.75 10.05
C CYS A 176 6.42 4.47 9.71
N SER A 177 6.48 5.20 8.60
CA SER A 177 7.68 5.91 8.15
C SER A 177 7.68 7.35 8.66
N PRO A 178 8.57 7.70 9.61
CA PRO A 178 8.60 9.04 10.20
C PRO A 178 8.94 10.16 9.19
N GLY A 179 9.51 9.81 8.03
CA GLY A 179 9.83 10.78 6.99
C GLY A 179 8.62 11.31 6.21
N LEU A 180 7.48 10.62 6.19
CA LEU A 180 6.29 11.09 5.48
C LEU A 180 5.77 12.42 6.04
N GLY A 181 5.74 12.57 7.38
CA GLY A 181 5.37 13.83 8.01
C GLY A 181 6.27 14.99 7.61
N ARG A 182 7.59 14.76 7.54
CA ARG A 182 8.57 15.81 7.22
C ARG A 182 8.49 16.28 5.76
N TYR A 183 8.29 15.37 4.82
CA TYR A 183 8.47 15.66 3.38
C TYR A 183 7.16 15.84 2.63
N VAL A 184 6.11 15.13 3.05
CA VAL A 184 4.79 15.24 2.44
C VAL A 184 3.72 15.73 3.40
N GLY A 185 4.04 16.04 4.66
CA GLY A 185 3.09 16.65 5.60
C GLY A 185 1.99 15.70 6.06
N LEU A 186 2.25 14.39 6.06
CA LEU A 186 1.38 13.38 6.68
C LEU A 186 1.85 13.11 8.11
N SER A 187 1.36 13.92 9.04
CA SER A 187 1.70 13.85 10.45
C SER A 187 0.66 13.07 11.24
N ARG A 188 1.08 12.53 12.39
CA ARG A 188 0.20 11.77 13.29
C ARG A 188 -0.80 12.67 14.01
N ILE A 189 -2.00 12.18 14.26
CA ILE A 189 -3.11 12.91 14.90
C ILE A 189 -3.29 12.50 16.38
N GLY A 190 -2.90 11.29 16.77
CA GLY A 190 -2.92 10.78 18.14
C GLY A 190 -4.21 10.03 18.53
N SER A 191 -5.21 9.98 17.65
CA SER A 191 -6.46 9.22 17.84
C SER A 191 -6.34 7.79 17.35
N THR A 192 -7.11 6.86 17.92
CA THR A 192 -7.21 5.52 17.33
C THR A 192 -8.12 5.53 16.12
N VAL A 193 -7.87 4.60 15.20
CA VAL A 193 -8.76 4.34 14.05
C VAL A 193 -10.20 4.09 14.52
N GLY A 194 -10.38 3.26 15.56
CA GLY A 194 -11.69 2.97 16.13
C GLY A 194 -12.44 4.20 16.63
N ASP A 195 -11.74 5.19 17.19
CA ASP A 195 -12.34 6.45 17.62
C ASP A 195 -12.77 7.31 16.43
N LEU A 196 -11.90 7.42 15.42
CA LEU A 196 -12.18 8.19 14.20
C LEU A 196 -13.39 7.66 13.42
N LEU A 197 -13.61 6.34 13.39
CA LEU A 197 -14.80 5.76 12.76
C LEU A 197 -16.12 6.19 13.42
N ARG A 198 -16.10 6.55 14.71
CA ARG A 198 -17.31 7.02 15.41
C ARG A 198 -17.59 8.50 15.13
N GLU A 199 -16.55 9.26 14.82
CA GLU A 199 -16.63 10.72 14.66
C GLU A 199 -16.72 11.16 13.18
N ASP A 200 -16.18 10.37 12.26
CA ASP A 200 -16.12 10.67 10.83
C ASP A 200 -17.08 9.80 10.01
N GLY A 201 -18.24 10.37 9.70
CA GLY A 201 -19.28 9.67 8.93
C GLY A 201 -18.85 9.29 7.50
N ALA A 202 -17.97 10.05 6.86
CA ALA A 202 -17.50 9.73 5.51
C ALA A 202 -16.51 8.55 5.55
N LEU A 203 -15.66 8.48 6.57
CA LEU A 203 -14.78 7.34 6.79
C LEU A 203 -15.60 6.09 7.10
N ALA A 204 -16.60 6.20 7.97
CA ALA A 204 -17.49 5.11 8.31
C ALA A 204 -18.29 4.58 7.10
N GLU A 205 -18.73 5.48 6.20
CA GLU A 205 -19.40 5.09 4.95
C GLU A 205 -18.46 4.33 4.02
N ALA A 206 -17.23 4.82 3.83
CA ALA A 206 -16.24 4.15 3.01
C ALA A 206 -15.90 2.75 3.55
N VAL A 207 -15.83 2.57 4.87
CA VAL A 207 -15.64 1.24 5.47
C VAL A 207 -16.89 0.36 5.30
N ARG A 208 -18.09 0.94 5.33
CA ARG A 208 -19.33 0.19 5.09
C ARG A 208 -19.41 -0.32 3.66
N SER A 209 -18.98 0.45 2.67
CA SER A 209 -18.94 0.01 1.26
C SER A 209 -17.99 -1.17 1.04
N LEU A 210 -16.92 -1.27 1.83
CA LEU A 210 -16.02 -2.42 1.76
C LEU A 210 -16.71 -3.75 2.12
N ARG A 211 -17.78 -3.71 2.95
CA ARG A 211 -18.55 -4.91 3.31
C ARG A 211 -19.35 -5.48 2.14
N SER A 212 -19.74 -4.65 1.18
CA SER A 212 -20.34 -5.11 -0.09
C SER A 212 -19.29 -5.45 -1.15
N GLY A 213 -18.01 -5.26 -0.85
CA GLY A 213 -16.88 -5.46 -1.76
C GLY A 213 -16.61 -4.28 -2.69
N GLU A 214 -17.18 -3.10 -2.43
CA GLU A 214 -16.92 -1.88 -3.21
C GLU A 214 -15.60 -1.23 -2.77
N THR A 215 -14.49 -1.71 -3.33
CA THR A 215 -13.12 -1.27 -2.96
C THR A 215 -12.71 0.04 -3.63
N TRP A 216 -13.16 0.28 -4.86
CA TRP A 216 -12.75 1.46 -5.64
C TRP A 216 -13.18 2.79 -5.01
N GLY A 217 -14.43 2.87 -4.52
CA GLY A 217 -14.93 4.06 -3.83
C GLY A 217 -14.12 4.38 -2.56
N ALA A 218 -13.77 3.35 -1.79
CA ALA A 218 -12.93 3.49 -0.60
C ALA A 218 -11.49 3.93 -0.96
N LEU A 219 -10.90 3.40 -2.04
CA LEU A 219 -9.59 3.85 -2.52
C LEU A 219 -9.61 5.31 -3.00
N ALA A 220 -10.66 5.72 -3.69
CA ALA A 220 -10.82 7.11 -4.14
C ALA A 220 -10.96 8.07 -2.94
N GLU A 221 -11.75 7.68 -1.92
CA GLU A 221 -11.86 8.46 -0.68
C GLU A 221 -10.53 8.50 0.08
N ALA A 222 -9.80 7.38 0.12
CA ALA A 222 -8.45 7.33 0.70
C ALA A 222 -7.50 8.31 -0.01
N ALA A 223 -7.47 8.32 -1.35
CA ALA A 223 -6.68 9.27 -2.13
C ALA A 223 -7.08 10.73 -1.85
N SER A 224 -8.38 11.02 -1.76
CA SER A 224 -8.91 12.35 -1.41
C SER A 224 -8.47 12.84 -0.02
N ARG A 225 -8.47 11.95 0.98
CA ARG A 225 -7.97 12.25 2.33
C ARG A 225 -6.47 12.52 2.33
N LEU A 226 -5.71 11.65 1.67
CA LEU A 226 -4.26 11.80 1.55
C LEU A 226 -3.89 13.08 0.83
N GLU A 227 -4.57 13.47 -0.24
CA GLU A 227 -4.33 14.75 -0.92
C GLU A 227 -4.42 15.93 0.06
N ARG A 228 -5.43 15.90 0.95
CA ARG A 228 -5.66 16.89 2.01
C ARG A 228 -4.69 16.79 3.19
N GLY A 229 -3.86 15.76 3.25
CA GLY A 229 -2.91 15.54 4.35
C GLY A 229 -3.50 14.78 5.55
N ASP A 230 -4.64 14.12 5.37
CA ASP A 230 -5.25 13.29 6.42
C ASP A 230 -4.67 11.85 6.39
N PRO A 231 -3.91 11.42 7.42
CA PRO A 231 -3.33 10.08 7.50
C PRO A 231 -4.37 8.96 7.60
N SER A 232 -5.63 9.22 7.93
CA SER A 232 -6.67 8.17 7.91
C SER A 232 -6.85 7.56 6.52
N GLY A 233 -6.48 8.30 5.47
CA GLY A 233 -6.41 7.76 4.11
C GLY A 233 -5.38 6.65 3.92
N LEU A 234 -4.29 6.59 4.71
CA LEU A 234 -3.35 5.45 4.68
C LEU A 234 -4.03 4.17 5.15
N TRP A 235 -4.76 4.26 6.26
CA TRP A 235 -5.50 3.15 6.82
C TRP A 235 -6.62 2.67 5.90
N LEU A 236 -7.43 3.61 5.38
CA LEU A 236 -8.52 3.28 4.45
C LEU A 236 -7.99 2.65 3.15
N ALA A 237 -6.87 3.15 2.60
CA ALA A 237 -6.22 2.53 1.45
C ALA A 237 -5.75 1.10 1.77
N GLY A 238 -5.16 0.89 2.94
CA GLY A 238 -4.76 -0.43 3.41
C GLY A 238 -5.92 -1.42 3.46
N LEU A 239 -7.04 -1.02 4.08
CA LEU A 239 -8.25 -1.84 4.14
C LEU A 239 -8.82 -2.16 2.76
N ALA A 240 -8.92 -1.16 1.88
CA ALA A 240 -9.51 -1.36 0.57
C ALA A 240 -8.67 -2.32 -0.29
N LEU A 241 -7.33 -2.19 -0.25
CA LEU A 241 -6.42 -3.13 -0.91
C LEU A 241 -6.50 -4.53 -0.32
N GLU A 242 -6.68 -4.65 0.99
CA GLU A 242 -6.80 -5.94 1.67
C GLU A 242 -8.10 -6.67 1.26
N VAL A 243 -9.22 -5.94 1.26
CA VAL A 243 -10.51 -6.45 0.78
C VAL A 243 -10.45 -6.83 -0.69
N GLU A 244 -9.79 -6.02 -1.53
CA GLU A 244 -9.63 -6.34 -2.94
C GLU A 244 -8.85 -7.65 -3.14
N ARG A 245 -7.78 -7.85 -2.39
CA ARG A 245 -7.00 -9.10 -2.42
C ARG A 245 -7.85 -10.29 -1.98
N CYS A 246 -8.72 -10.13 -0.98
CA CYS A 246 -9.67 -11.15 -0.58
C CYS A 246 -10.63 -11.51 -1.70
N LEU A 247 -11.26 -10.52 -2.35
CA LEU A 247 -12.21 -10.76 -3.43
C LEU A 247 -11.55 -11.37 -4.67
N ARG A 248 -10.26 -11.14 -4.90
CA ARG A 248 -9.50 -11.81 -5.95
C ARG A 248 -9.22 -13.28 -5.61
N ALA A 249 -8.96 -13.60 -4.33
CA ALA A 249 -8.72 -14.96 -3.86
C ALA A 249 -10.02 -15.78 -3.73
N ASP A 250 -11.10 -15.12 -3.31
CA ASP A 250 -12.45 -15.67 -3.12
C ASP A 250 -13.51 -14.84 -3.88
N PRO A 251 -13.59 -14.97 -5.22
CA PRO A 251 -14.57 -14.22 -6.02
C PRO A 251 -16.03 -14.62 -5.72
N GLY A 252 -16.24 -15.85 -5.25
CA GLY A 252 -17.55 -16.37 -4.84
C GLY A 252 -18.02 -15.84 -3.50
N ARG A 253 -17.11 -15.26 -2.71
CA ARG A 253 -17.35 -14.75 -1.34
C ARG A 253 -17.80 -15.85 -0.38
N GLU A 254 -17.30 -17.06 -0.59
CA GLU A 254 -17.62 -18.25 0.22
C GLU A 254 -17.12 -18.09 1.67
N HIS A 255 -16.03 -17.34 1.88
CA HIS A 255 -15.37 -17.14 3.18
C HIS A 255 -15.27 -15.66 3.59
N PHE A 256 -16.01 -14.78 2.92
CA PHE A 256 -15.91 -13.32 3.12
C PHE A 256 -16.69 -12.79 4.35
N ASP A 257 -17.49 -13.64 4.98
CA ASP A 257 -18.29 -13.34 6.19
C ASP A 257 -17.43 -12.78 7.33
N LEU A 258 -16.30 -13.41 7.64
CA LEU A 258 -15.39 -12.93 8.69
C LEU A 258 -14.83 -11.54 8.40
N VAL A 259 -14.57 -11.24 7.13
CA VAL A 259 -14.09 -9.91 6.73
C VAL A 259 -15.18 -8.87 6.97
N VAL A 260 -16.44 -9.19 6.66
CA VAL A 260 -17.59 -8.31 6.91
C VAL A 260 -17.79 -8.06 8.40
N GLU A 261 -17.65 -9.10 9.23
CA GLU A 261 -17.75 -8.99 10.69
C GLU A 261 -16.61 -8.15 11.27
N ALA A 262 -15.36 -8.38 10.85
CA ALA A 262 -14.21 -7.57 11.25
C ALA A 262 -14.38 -6.09 10.85
N LEU A 263 -14.83 -5.80 9.62
CA LEU A 263 -15.16 -4.44 9.16
C LEU A 263 -16.35 -3.82 9.91
N SER A 264 -17.13 -4.64 10.61
CA SER A 264 -18.20 -4.20 11.52
C SER A 264 -17.71 -3.92 12.94
N GLY A 265 -16.44 -4.14 13.21
CA GLY A 265 -15.82 -3.95 14.52
C GLY A 265 -16.04 -5.14 15.46
N ALA A 266 -16.47 -6.29 14.95
CA ALA A 266 -16.53 -7.52 15.74
C ALA A 266 -15.11 -8.02 16.01
N ASP A 267 -14.90 -8.54 17.22
CA ASP A 267 -13.66 -9.25 17.56
C ASP A 267 -13.77 -10.70 17.09
N VAL A 268 -13.22 -10.96 15.91
CA VAL A 268 -13.22 -12.28 15.26
C VAL A 268 -11.84 -12.95 15.30
N GLU A 269 -10.93 -12.51 16.18
CA GLU A 269 -9.54 -12.99 16.16
C GLU A 269 -9.44 -14.50 16.34
N ALA A 270 -10.13 -15.06 17.35
CA ALA A 270 -10.10 -16.51 17.61
C ALA A 270 -10.65 -17.35 16.45
N GLU A 271 -11.80 -16.96 15.88
CA GLU A 271 -12.42 -17.68 14.77
C GLU A 271 -11.59 -17.57 13.48
N ALA A 272 -11.02 -16.40 13.21
CA ALA A 272 -10.17 -16.20 12.06
C ALA A 272 -8.84 -16.96 12.18
N GLU A 273 -8.28 -17.12 13.38
CA GLU A 273 -7.11 -17.99 13.62
C GLU A 273 -7.44 -19.46 13.37
N GLU A 274 -8.59 -19.94 13.85
CA GLU A 274 -9.08 -21.30 13.62
C GLU A 274 -9.26 -21.58 12.12
N ARG A 275 -9.99 -20.73 11.39
CA ARG A 275 -10.20 -20.90 9.94
C ARG A 275 -8.90 -20.81 9.15
N ALA A 276 -7.94 -19.98 9.58
CA ALA A 276 -6.63 -19.90 8.94
C ALA A 276 -5.83 -21.20 9.11
N GLU A 277 -5.91 -21.85 10.28
CA GLU A 277 -5.23 -23.12 10.52
C GLU A 277 -5.90 -24.27 9.74
N GLU A 278 -7.22 -24.31 9.71
CA GLU A 278 -7.98 -25.26 8.88
C GLU A 278 -7.61 -25.10 7.40
N ALA A 279 -7.56 -23.87 6.89
CA ALA A 279 -7.22 -23.60 5.49
C ALA A 279 -5.79 -24.06 5.12
N ARG A 280 -4.83 -24.01 6.06
CA ARG A 280 -3.47 -24.52 5.84
C ARG A 280 -3.40 -26.04 5.72
N SER A 281 -4.40 -26.76 6.24
CA SER A 281 -4.47 -28.22 6.14
C SER A 281 -5.05 -28.71 4.81
N ILE A 282 -5.62 -27.80 4.00
CA ILE A 282 -6.20 -28.11 2.69
C ILE A 282 -5.08 -28.50 1.71
N ARG A 283 -5.26 -29.63 1.02
CA ARG A 283 -4.26 -30.17 0.08
C ARG A 283 -4.20 -29.40 -1.24
N ASP A 284 -5.34 -28.93 -1.72
CA ASP A 284 -5.41 -28.14 -2.94
C ASP A 284 -4.95 -26.70 -2.67
N PRO A 285 -3.87 -26.20 -3.31
CA PRO A 285 -3.34 -24.88 -3.00
C PRO A 285 -4.26 -23.71 -3.38
N GLU A 286 -5.16 -23.90 -4.35
CA GLU A 286 -6.08 -22.83 -4.79
C GLU A 286 -7.27 -22.72 -3.82
N GLU A 287 -7.81 -23.86 -3.38
CA GLU A 287 -8.81 -23.93 -2.31
C GLU A 287 -8.25 -23.44 -0.98
N ALA A 288 -7.02 -23.84 -0.62
CA ALA A 288 -6.32 -23.35 0.56
C ALA A 288 -6.17 -21.81 0.53
N ALA A 289 -5.77 -21.24 -0.62
CA ALA A 289 -5.64 -19.80 -0.77
C ALA A 289 -6.99 -19.07 -0.63
N ARG A 290 -8.05 -19.63 -1.21
CA ARG A 290 -9.42 -19.09 -1.17
C ARG A 290 -9.94 -18.97 0.26
N ALA A 291 -9.72 -19.99 1.09
CA ALA A 291 -10.14 -19.99 2.49
C ALA A 291 -9.19 -19.18 3.40
N LEU A 292 -7.87 -19.31 3.19
CA LEU A 292 -6.88 -18.69 4.06
C LEU A 292 -6.88 -17.16 3.95
N ARG A 293 -7.04 -16.60 2.74
CA ARG A 293 -6.91 -15.16 2.56
C ARG A 293 -7.95 -14.36 3.35
N PRO A 294 -9.26 -14.62 3.26
CA PRO A 294 -10.25 -13.90 4.05
C PRO A 294 -10.02 -14.00 5.57
N ALA A 295 -9.58 -15.16 6.06
CA ALA A 295 -9.24 -15.34 7.47
C ALA A 295 -8.05 -14.45 7.90
N LEU A 296 -6.96 -14.44 7.15
CA LEU A 296 -5.81 -13.57 7.43
C LEU A 296 -6.16 -12.08 7.33
N ALA A 297 -7.02 -11.72 6.39
CA ALA A 297 -7.51 -10.36 6.25
C ALA A 297 -8.35 -9.92 7.46
N ALA A 298 -9.26 -10.76 7.93
CA ALA A 298 -10.06 -10.49 9.13
C ALA A 298 -9.15 -10.22 10.35
N LEU A 299 -8.12 -11.05 10.56
CA LEU A 299 -7.10 -10.84 11.62
C LEU A 299 -6.39 -9.50 11.48
N ALA A 300 -5.94 -9.16 10.26
CA ALA A 300 -5.27 -7.89 10.01
C ALA A 300 -6.21 -6.70 10.30
N ILE A 301 -7.47 -6.76 9.85
CA ILE A 301 -8.47 -5.72 10.06
C ILE A 301 -8.70 -5.48 11.56
N VAL A 302 -8.94 -6.54 12.34
CA VAL A 302 -9.12 -6.44 13.80
C VAL A 302 -7.92 -5.73 14.45
N ARG A 303 -6.70 -6.14 14.11
CA ARG A 303 -5.46 -5.51 14.62
C ARG A 303 -5.35 -4.05 14.23
N SER A 304 -5.79 -3.70 13.02
CA SER A 304 -5.70 -2.33 12.50
C SER A 304 -6.56 -1.32 13.26
N LEU A 305 -7.71 -1.75 13.80
CA LEU A 305 -8.66 -0.86 14.50
C LEU A 305 -8.08 -0.22 15.76
N SER A 306 -7.11 -0.88 16.39
CA SER A 306 -6.42 -0.41 17.59
C SER A 306 -5.27 0.58 17.32
N ARG A 307 -4.89 0.76 16.04
CA ARG A 307 -3.74 1.59 15.66
C ARG A 307 -4.01 3.07 15.84
N ARG A 308 -2.95 3.81 16.16
CA ARG A 308 -2.98 5.27 16.31
C ARG A 308 -2.61 5.95 15.00
N LEU A 309 -3.44 6.89 14.58
CA LEU A 309 -3.22 7.75 13.42
C LEU A 309 -2.45 9.01 13.79
#